data_AF-G5ATZ2-F1
#
_entry.id   AF-G5ATZ2-F1
#
_cell.length_a   1.000
_cell.length_b   1.000
_cell.length_c   1.000
_cell.angle_alpha   90.00
_cell.angle_beta   90.00
_cell.angle_gamma   90.00
#
_symmetry.space_group_name_H-M   'P 1'
#
loop_
_entity.id
_entity.type
_entity.pdbx_description
1 polymer ?
#
loop_
_entity_poly.entity_id
_entity_poly.type
_entity_poly.pdbx_seq_one_letter_code
_entity_poly.pdbx_strand_id
1 'polypeptide(L)'
;MDAFTGSGLKRKFDDVDVGSSVSNSDDEISSSDSADSCDSLNPPTTASFTPTSILKRQKQLRRKNVRFDQVTVYYFARRQGFTSVPSQGGSSLGMAQRHNSVRSYTLCEFAQEQEVNHREILREHLKEEKLHAKKMKRAKIVKLHFPCTEDDDRPV
;
A
#
# COMPACT_ATOMS: atom_id res chain seq x y z
N MET A 1 22.39 -53.91 -11.28
CA MET A 1 22.20 -52.85 -10.29
C MET A 1 21.77 -51.60 -11.05
N ASP A 2 20.47 -51.59 -11.35
CA ASP A 2 19.52 -50.48 -11.38
C ASP A 2 19.83 -49.20 -12.18
N ALA A 3 19.02 -49.04 -13.23
CA ALA A 3 18.71 -47.77 -13.87
C ALA A 3 17.79 -46.95 -12.95
N PHE A 4 18.05 -45.65 -12.81
CA PHE A 4 17.01 -44.70 -12.45
C PHE A 4 17.09 -43.45 -13.35
N THR A 5 16.06 -43.36 -14.17
CA THR A 5 15.60 -42.22 -14.94
C THR A 5 15.28 -41.04 -14.02
N GLY A 6 16.06 -39.96 -14.14
CA GLY A 6 15.73 -38.65 -13.58
C GLY A 6 15.05 -37.79 -14.64
N SER A 7 13.72 -37.71 -14.55
CA SER A 7 12.85 -36.93 -15.42
C SER A 7 13.19 -35.43 -15.35
N GLY A 8 13.72 -34.90 -16.45
CA GLY A 8 13.76 -33.45 -16.68
C GLY A 8 12.33 -32.92 -16.76
N LEU A 9 11.89 -32.21 -15.72
CA LEU A 9 10.64 -31.44 -15.74
C LEU A 9 10.82 -30.23 -16.67
N LYS A 10 10.67 -30.51 -17.96
CA LYS A 10 10.65 -29.52 -19.04
C LYS A 10 9.28 -28.83 -18.98
N ARG A 11 9.17 -27.81 -18.14
CA ARG A 11 7.99 -26.92 -18.13
C ARG A 11 7.91 -26.25 -19.50
N LYS A 12 6.93 -26.66 -20.29
CA LYS A 12 6.47 -25.94 -21.49
C LYS A 12 5.71 -24.72 -20.99
N PHE A 13 6.19 -23.52 -21.30
CA PHE A 13 5.44 -22.28 -21.11
C PHE A 13 4.59 -22.08 -22.36
N ASP A 14 3.28 -21.95 -22.14
CA ASP A 14 2.27 -21.67 -23.16
C ASP A 14 2.26 -20.16 -23.41
N ASP A 15 2.26 -19.77 -24.69
CA ASP A 15 2.22 -18.38 -25.14
C ASP A 15 0.77 -17.89 -25.06
N VAL A 16 0.49 -16.90 -24.23
CA VAL A 16 -0.83 -16.24 -24.17
C VAL A 16 -0.67 -14.76 -24.45
N ASP A 17 -0.91 -14.41 -25.70
CA ASP A 17 -1.28 -13.08 -26.17
C ASP A 17 -2.67 -12.74 -25.62
N VAL A 18 -2.76 -11.69 -24.79
CA VAL A 18 -4.05 -11.07 -24.46
C VAL A 18 -3.86 -9.56 -24.42
N GLY A 19 -4.55 -8.93 -25.37
CA GLY A 19 -4.53 -7.51 -25.63
C GLY A 19 -5.04 -6.64 -24.48
N SER A 20 -4.65 -5.37 -24.60
CA SER A 20 -5.17 -4.21 -23.89
C SER A 20 -6.68 -4.25 -23.69
N SER A 21 -7.13 -4.06 -22.45
CA SER A 21 -8.47 -3.57 -22.15
C SER A 21 -8.43 -2.69 -20.90
N VAL A 22 -8.65 -1.41 -21.14
CA VAL A 22 -8.88 -0.37 -20.14
C VAL A 22 -10.04 -0.79 -19.24
N SER A 23 -9.85 -0.74 -17.93
CA SER A 23 -10.93 -0.96 -16.96
C SER A 23 -10.99 0.27 -16.06
N ASN A 24 -11.98 1.13 -16.32
CA ASN A 24 -12.43 2.14 -15.37
C ASN A 24 -13.35 1.41 -14.38
N SER A 25 -12.99 1.42 -13.11
CA SER A 25 -13.77 0.84 -12.01
C SER A 25 -14.15 1.98 -11.08
N ASP A 26 -15.44 2.32 -11.08
CA ASP A 26 -16.04 3.27 -10.14
C ASP A 26 -16.21 2.59 -8.78
N ASP A 27 -15.55 3.13 -7.74
CA ASP A 27 -15.62 2.62 -6.37
C ASP A 27 -16.87 3.20 -5.65
N GLU A 28 -17.92 2.38 -5.57
CA GLU A 28 -19.10 2.65 -4.73
C GLU A 28 -18.73 2.47 -3.24
N ILE A 29 -18.82 3.56 -2.49
CA ILE A 29 -18.52 3.63 -1.05
C ILE A 29 -19.46 2.75 -0.20
N SER A 30 -18.96 1.64 0.32
CA SER A 30 -19.68 0.84 1.32
C SER A 30 -19.56 1.51 2.70
N SER A 31 -20.55 2.33 3.06
CA SER A 31 -20.70 2.86 4.42
C SER A 31 -21.44 1.82 5.26
N SER A 32 -20.70 1.04 6.04
CA SER A 32 -21.27 0.14 7.04
C SER A 32 -21.50 0.91 8.34
N ASP A 33 -22.73 1.37 8.56
CA ASP A 33 -23.19 1.98 9.80
C ASP A 33 -23.67 0.88 10.76
N SER A 34 -22.97 0.71 11.88
CA SER A 34 -23.32 -0.24 12.93
C SER A 34 -23.82 0.56 14.14
N ALA A 35 -25.11 0.86 14.16
CA ALA A 35 -25.73 1.58 15.26
C ALA A 35 -25.81 0.72 16.54
N ASP A 36 -25.39 1.33 17.64
CA ASP A 36 -25.39 0.81 19.00
C ASP A 36 -26.76 0.26 19.45
N SER A 37 -26.74 -0.95 20.01
CA SER A 37 -27.88 -1.49 20.75
C SER A 37 -27.91 -0.88 22.16
N CYS A 38 -28.83 0.07 22.37
CA CYS A 38 -29.10 0.66 23.67
C CYS A 38 -29.95 -0.31 24.54
N ASP A 39 -29.33 -0.98 25.50
CA ASP A 39 -30.08 -1.70 26.54
C ASP A 39 -30.53 -0.69 27.61
N SER A 40 -31.75 -0.19 27.45
CA SER A 40 -32.40 0.70 28.41
C SER A 40 -33.04 -0.13 29.52
N LEU A 41 -32.33 -0.37 30.62
CA LEU A 41 -32.94 -0.84 31.86
C LEU A 41 -32.48 0.00 33.05
N ASN A 42 -33.31 1.00 33.35
CA ASN A 42 -33.31 1.73 34.61
C ASN A 42 -33.87 0.82 35.73
N PRO A 43 -33.16 0.53 36.82
CA PRO A 43 -33.78 -0.13 37.98
C PRO A 43 -34.42 0.91 38.91
N PRO A 44 -35.71 0.76 39.28
CA PRO A 44 -36.34 1.62 40.28
C PRO A 44 -35.72 1.38 41.66
N THR A 45 -35.43 2.48 42.33
CA THR A 45 -34.98 2.58 43.72
C THR A 45 -36.08 2.11 44.68
N THR A 46 -36.15 0.82 45.00
CA THR A 46 -36.78 0.34 46.23
C THR A 46 -36.04 -0.88 46.78
N ALA A 47 -35.37 -0.67 47.91
CA ALA A 47 -34.69 -1.69 48.68
C ALA A 47 -35.70 -2.76 49.16
N SER A 48 -35.66 -3.94 48.54
CA SER A 48 -36.31 -5.13 49.08
C SER A 48 -35.33 -6.30 48.99
N PHE A 49 -35.05 -6.89 50.15
CA PHE A 49 -34.15 -8.03 50.33
C PHE A 49 -34.70 -9.24 49.56
N THR A 50 -34.25 -9.42 48.32
CA THR A 50 -34.44 -10.65 47.57
C THR A 50 -33.13 -11.43 47.59
N PRO A 51 -33.13 -12.71 48.01
CA PRO A 51 -31.91 -13.53 47.99
C PRO A 51 -31.49 -13.73 46.53
N THR A 52 -30.34 -13.18 46.14
CA THR A 52 -29.80 -13.34 44.79
C THR A 52 -29.51 -14.83 44.54
N SER A 53 -30.33 -15.47 43.70
CA SER A 53 -30.18 -16.85 43.26
C SER A 53 -28.73 -17.15 42.83
N ILE A 54 -28.13 -18.18 43.46
CA ILE A 54 -26.77 -18.70 43.17
C ILE A 54 -26.65 -19.16 41.70
N LEU A 55 -27.78 -19.45 41.04
CA LEU A 55 -27.82 -19.86 39.63
C LEU A 55 -27.61 -18.70 38.65
N LYS A 56 -27.57 -17.44 39.09
CA LYS A 56 -27.48 -16.25 38.21
C LYS A 56 -26.20 -15.44 38.35
N ARG A 57 -25.14 -16.01 38.93
CA ARG A 57 -23.80 -15.43 38.86
C ARG A 57 -22.91 -16.33 38.00
N GLN A 58 -23.27 -16.47 36.72
CA GLN A 58 -22.28 -16.84 35.70
C GLN A 58 -21.21 -15.75 35.77
N LYS A 59 -20.13 -16.05 36.48
CA LYS A 59 -18.95 -15.20 36.61
C LYS A 59 -18.50 -14.90 35.18
N GLN A 60 -18.79 -13.70 34.67
CA GLN A 60 -18.43 -13.34 33.29
C GLN A 60 -16.94 -13.63 33.15
N LEU A 61 -16.63 -14.69 32.41
CA LEU A 61 -15.28 -15.15 32.19
C LEU A 61 -14.58 -13.97 31.52
N ARG A 62 -13.64 -13.34 32.22
CA ARG A 62 -12.93 -12.15 31.74
C ARG A 62 -12.26 -12.54 30.43
N ARG A 63 -12.88 -12.14 29.31
CA ARG A 63 -12.34 -12.36 27.97
C ARG A 63 -11.03 -11.60 27.89
N LYS A 64 -9.94 -12.31 27.55
CA LYS A 64 -8.64 -11.71 27.31
C LYS A 64 -8.60 -11.28 25.85
N ASN A 65 -8.32 -10.02 25.60
CA ASN A 65 -8.22 -9.46 24.26
C ASN A 65 -6.79 -8.99 24.03
N VAL A 66 -6.27 -9.21 22.81
CA VAL A 66 -4.99 -8.65 22.39
C VAL A 66 -5.18 -7.18 22.06
N ARG A 67 -4.31 -6.32 22.58
CA ARG A 67 -4.27 -4.89 22.25
C ARG A 67 -2.90 -4.54 21.69
N PHE A 68 -2.91 -3.80 20.60
CA PHE A 68 -1.73 -3.15 20.07
C PHE A 68 -1.65 -1.74 20.63
N ASP A 69 -0.44 -1.25 20.88
CA ASP A 69 -0.20 0.01 21.58
C ASP A 69 0.74 0.92 20.77
N GLN A 70 1.85 0.36 20.28
CA GLN A 70 2.93 1.13 19.67
C GLN A 70 3.30 0.64 18.27
N VAL A 71 3.80 1.59 17.48
CA VAL A 71 4.38 1.38 16.14
C VAL A 71 5.83 1.85 16.18
N THR A 72 6.76 1.03 15.71
CA THR A 72 8.18 1.42 15.59
C THR A 72 8.61 1.41 14.13
N VAL A 73 9.08 2.54 13.64
CA VAL A 73 9.54 2.76 12.26
C VAL A 73 11.06 2.82 12.24
N TYR A 74 11.66 2.03 11.35
CA TYR A 74 13.10 1.99 11.13
C TYR A 74 13.43 2.57 9.76
N TYR A 75 14.33 3.55 9.70
CA TYR A 75 14.72 4.23 8.47
C TYR A 75 16.09 3.76 8.00
N PHE A 76 16.20 3.36 6.74
CA PHE A 76 17.43 2.83 6.16
C PHE A 76 17.79 3.60 4.90
N ALA A 77 19.10 3.77 4.67
CA ALA A 77 19.56 4.30 3.39
C ALA A 77 19.26 3.30 2.26
N ARG A 78 18.84 3.85 1.11
CA ARG A 78 18.61 3.09 -0.12
C ARG A 78 19.94 2.50 -0.62
N ARG A 79 19.97 1.20 -0.88
CA ARG A 79 21.10 0.52 -1.55
C ARG A 79 20.68 0.04 -2.91
N GLN A 80 21.39 0.48 -3.94
CA GLN A 80 21.11 0.11 -5.31
C GLN A 80 22.27 -0.75 -5.84
N GLY A 81 21.94 -1.96 -6.32
CA GLY A 81 22.90 -2.88 -6.92
C GLY A 81 22.85 -2.81 -8.44
N PHE A 82 24.01 -2.84 -9.11
CA PHE A 82 24.10 -2.80 -10.57
C PHE A 82 23.96 -4.18 -11.23
N THR A 83 23.74 -5.24 -10.45
CA THR A 83 23.64 -6.61 -10.94
C THR A 83 22.19 -6.93 -11.34
N SER A 84 21.72 -6.35 -12.45
CA SER A 84 20.56 -6.91 -13.15
C SER A 84 21.05 -8.10 -13.99
N VAL A 85 20.79 -9.32 -13.53
CA VAL A 85 21.20 -10.54 -14.27
C VAL A 85 20.23 -10.95 -15.40
N PRO A 86 19.02 -10.37 -15.59
CA PRO A 86 18.31 -10.49 -16.87
C PRO A 86 18.51 -9.27 -17.78
N SER A 87 18.52 -9.51 -19.10
CA SER A 87 18.50 -8.47 -20.15
C SER A 87 17.29 -7.53 -20.05
N GLN A 88 16.19 -8.02 -19.46
CA GLN A 88 15.07 -7.23 -18.95
C GLN A 88 14.96 -7.42 -17.44
N GLY A 89 15.62 -6.54 -16.69
CA GLY A 89 15.52 -6.46 -15.25
C GLY A 89 16.13 -5.16 -14.75
N GLY A 90 15.41 -4.44 -13.90
CA GLY A 90 15.92 -3.21 -13.30
C GLY A 90 17.07 -3.50 -12.32
N SER A 91 17.79 -2.45 -11.97
CA SER A 91 18.78 -2.46 -10.90
C SER A 91 18.12 -2.85 -9.57
N SER A 92 18.69 -3.83 -8.86
CA SER A 92 18.13 -4.34 -7.61
C SER A 92 18.08 -3.23 -6.56
N LEU A 93 16.90 -3.00 -5.98
CA LEU A 93 16.65 -2.04 -4.92
C LEU A 93 16.63 -2.76 -3.56
N GLY A 94 17.52 -2.37 -2.66
CA GLY A 94 17.62 -2.88 -1.29
C GLY A 94 17.81 -1.79 -0.24
N MET A 95 18.00 -2.22 1.00
CA MET A 95 18.17 -1.35 2.17
C MET A 95 19.56 -1.56 2.78
N ALA A 96 20.06 -0.54 3.47
CA ALA A 96 21.29 -0.66 4.25
C ALA A 96 21.19 -1.73 5.34
N GLN A 97 22.32 -2.32 5.72
CA GLN A 97 22.36 -3.33 6.79
C GLN A 97 22.01 -2.71 8.15
N ARG A 98 22.28 -1.42 8.34
CA ARG A 98 21.98 -0.67 9.55
C ARG A 98 21.00 0.45 9.23
N HIS A 99 20.08 0.71 10.16
CA HIS A 99 19.19 1.86 10.11
C HIS A 99 19.95 3.13 10.53
N ASN A 100 19.52 4.27 10.00
CA ASN A 100 20.05 5.58 10.38
C ASN A 100 19.27 6.18 11.56
N SER A 101 17.98 5.90 11.64
CA SER A 101 17.11 6.39 12.70
C SER A 101 15.96 5.43 12.97
N VAL A 102 15.43 5.52 14.19
CA VAL A 102 14.25 4.78 14.65
C VAL A 102 13.28 5.78 15.27
N ARG A 103 11.99 5.57 15.05
CA ARG A 103 10.94 6.36 15.68
C ARG A 103 9.86 5.44 16.24
N SER A 104 9.35 5.77 17.42
CA SER A 104 8.26 5.04 18.05
C SER A 104 7.07 5.97 18.21
N TYR A 105 5.89 5.44 17.92
CA TYR A 105 4.64 6.17 17.86
C TYR A 105 3.56 5.39 18.60
N THR A 106 2.54 6.08 19.07
CA THR A 106 1.26 5.43 19.39
C THR A 106 0.51 5.09 18.10
N LEU A 107 -0.47 4.19 18.16
CA LEU A 107 -1.32 3.90 16.99
C LEU A 107 -2.03 5.15 16.44
N CYS A 108 -2.55 6.00 17.32
CA CYS A 108 -3.27 7.22 16.93
C CYS A 108 -2.35 8.23 16.23
N GLU A 109 -1.15 8.41 16.77
CA GLU A 109 -0.15 9.32 16.22
C GLU A 109 0.33 8.84 14.85
N PHE A 110 0.61 7.54 14.71
CA PHE A 110 1.04 6.97 13.44
C PHE A 110 -0.04 7.06 12.36
N ALA A 111 -1.31 6.87 12.71
CA ALA A 111 -2.42 7.04 11.77
C ALA A 111 -2.51 8.49 11.26
N GLN A 112 -2.34 9.48 12.14
CA GLN A 112 -2.29 10.89 11.74
C GLN A 112 -1.08 11.21 10.86
N GLU A 113 0.10 10.68 11.22
CA GLU A 113 1.34 10.85 10.43
C GLU A 113 1.16 10.30 9.00
N GLN A 114 0.55 9.12 8.86
CA GLN A 114 0.27 8.51 7.55
C GLN A 114 -0.72 9.33 6.73
N GLU A 115 -1.79 9.84 7.35
CA GLU A 115 -2.77 10.68 6.65
C GLU A 115 -2.15 11.99 6.15
N VAL A 116 -1.33 12.64 6.97
CA VAL A 116 -0.60 13.86 6.58
C VAL A 116 0.34 13.56 5.42
N ASN A 117 1.13 12.50 5.52
CA ASN A 117 2.08 12.09 4.48
C ASN A 117 1.38 11.74 3.17
N HIS A 118 0.28 10.98 3.23
CA HIS A 118 -0.51 10.61 2.06
C HIS A 118 -1.04 11.85 1.33
N ARG A 119 -1.61 12.80 2.07
CA ARG A 119 -2.10 14.06 1.50
C ARG A 119 -0.99 14.90 0.89
N GLU A 120 0.21 14.88 1.48
CA GLU A 120 1.37 15.57 0.93
C GLU A 120 1.81 14.96 -0.40
N ILE A 121 1.94 13.63 -0.47
CA ILE A 121 2.29 12.90 -1.70
C ILE A 121 1.30 13.25 -2.82
N LEU A 122 -0.01 13.20 -2.56
CA LEU A 122 -1.02 13.55 -3.57
C LEU A 122 -0.89 14.99 -4.05
N ARG A 123 -0.61 15.92 -3.13
CA ARG A 123 -0.41 17.33 -3.47
C ARG A 123 0.84 17.53 -4.34
N GLU A 124 1.92 16.84 -4.03
CA GLU A 124 3.16 16.89 -4.82
C GLU A 124 2.95 16.32 -6.22
N HIS A 125 2.32 15.14 -6.33
CA HIS A 125 1.99 14.53 -7.61
C HIS A 125 1.21 15.50 -8.52
N LEU A 126 0.16 16.13 -7.99
CA LEU A 126 -0.65 17.08 -8.76
C LEU A 126 0.17 18.33 -9.20
N LYS A 127 1.11 18.80 -8.37
CA LYS A 127 2.01 19.91 -8.74
C LYS A 127 2.94 19.50 -9.87
N GLU A 128 3.51 18.30 -9.78
CA GLU A 128 4.42 17.74 -10.79
C GLU A 128 3.71 17.56 -12.13
N GLU A 129 2.48 17.03 -12.14
CA GLU A 129 1.69 16.88 -13.38
C GLU A 129 1.42 18.23 -14.06
N LYS A 130 1.06 19.25 -13.28
CA LYS A 130 0.84 20.61 -13.81
C LYS A 130 2.12 21.19 -14.40
N LEU A 131 3.27 20.98 -13.74
CA LEU A 131 4.56 21.45 -14.22
C LEU A 131 5.00 20.68 -15.48
N HIS A 132 4.81 19.36 -15.50
CA HIS A 132 5.09 18.49 -16.63
C HIS A 132 4.27 18.90 -17.86
N ALA A 133 2.97 19.13 -17.70
CA ALA A 133 2.11 19.61 -18.78
C ALA A 133 2.60 20.95 -19.37
N LYS A 134 3.03 21.90 -18.53
CA LYS A 134 3.61 23.17 -18.99
C LYS A 134 4.93 22.96 -19.72
N LYS A 135 5.81 22.09 -19.22
CA LYS A 135 7.09 21.72 -19.85
C LYS A 135 6.85 21.10 -21.23
N MET A 136 5.90 20.19 -21.36
CA MET A 136 5.54 19.56 -22.63
C MET A 136 4.96 20.55 -23.63
N LYS A 137 4.12 21.51 -23.19
CA LYS A 137 3.62 22.58 -24.06
C LYS A 137 4.76 23.45 -24.60
N ARG A 138 5.70 23.86 -23.73
CA ARG A 138 6.89 24.62 -24.15
C ARG A 138 7.78 23.82 -25.09
N ALA A 139 8.05 22.55 -24.78
CA ALA A 139 8.84 21.68 -25.65
C ALA A 139 8.19 21.51 -27.03
N LYS A 140 6.85 21.38 -27.10
CA LYS A 140 6.10 21.36 -28.38
C LYS A 140 6.23 22.68 -29.14
N ILE A 141 6.07 23.82 -28.47
CA ILE A 141 6.23 25.14 -29.11
C ILE A 141 7.65 25.32 -29.64
N VAL A 142 8.67 24.98 -28.86
CA VAL A 142 10.08 25.06 -29.28
C VAL A 142 10.34 24.14 -30.48
N LYS A 143 9.81 22.91 -30.48
CA LYS A 143 9.94 21.98 -31.59
C LYS A 143 9.20 22.43 -32.86
N LEU A 144 8.12 23.21 -32.73
CA LEU A 144 7.43 23.85 -33.86
C LEU A 144 8.19 25.06 -34.41
N HIS A 145 8.84 25.84 -33.55
CA HIS A 145 9.60 27.03 -33.96
C HIS A 145 11.02 26.72 -34.43
N PHE A 146 11.58 25.59 -33.99
CA PHE A 146 12.84 25.04 -34.45
C PHE A 146 12.60 23.60 -34.93
N PRO A 147 11.92 23.42 -36.09
CA PRO A 147 11.88 22.11 -36.70
C PRO A 147 13.33 21.71 -36.98
N CYS A 148 13.76 20.52 -36.55
CA CYS A 148 15.03 19.97 -36.99
C CYS A 148 14.99 19.96 -38.52
N THR A 149 15.81 20.76 -39.17
CA THR A 149 16.11 20.59 -40.58
C THR A 149 16.95 19.32 -40.66
N GLU A 150 16.39 18.25 -41.21
CA GLU A 150 17.20 17.15 -41.69
C GLU A 150 17.92 17.69 -42.93
N ASP A 151 19.18 18.07 -42.75
CA ASP A 151 20.07 18.41 -43.86
C ASP A 151 20.45 17.11 -44.58
N ASP A 152 19.96 16.99 -45.83
CA ASP A 152 20.30 15.97 -46.82
C ASP A 152 21.82 15.88 -47.04
N ASP A 153 22.42 14.71 -46.80
CA ASP A 153 23.68 14.32 -47.44
C ASP A 153 23.45 12.99 -48.20
N ARG A 154 22.91 13.12 -49.41
CA ARG A 154 22.88 12.05 -50.43
C ARG A 154 24.18 12.14 -51.24
N PRO A 155 25.14 11.21 -51.12
CA PRO A 155 26.25 11.15 -52.06
C PRO A 155 25.77 10.54 -53.39
N VAL A 156 26.21 11.19 -54.48
CA VAL A 156 26.00 10.85 -55.91
C VAL A 156 26.67 9.53 -56.26
#